data_AF-A0A7T5EQ84-F1
#
_entry.id   AF-A0A7T5EQ84-F1
#
_cell.length_a   1.000
_cell.length_b   1.000
_cell.length_c   1.000
_cell.angle_alpha   90.00
_cell.angle_beta   90.00
_cell.angle_gamma   90.00
#
_symmetry.space_group_name_H-M   'P 1'
#
loop_
_entity.id
_entity.type
_entity.pdbx_description
1 polymer ?
#
loop_
_entity_poly.entity_id
_entity_poly.type
_entity_poly.pdbx_seq_one_letter_code
_entity_poly.pdbx_strand_id
1 'polypeptide(L)'
;MFVAALLSAAAGEEQPRVVYVYSDTCGYCSSFTPKFEQAVKALPARKVERLDIHKQRELEKAIALGAQVTPTVFVLKKGEIVGKLEGDVTEERLQKFMEEQMYSQSF
;
A
#
# COMPACT_ATOMS: atom_id res chain seq x y z
N MET A 1 27.91 -11.40 35.63
CA MET A 1 27.80 -9.93 35.63
C MET A 1 27.39 -9.48 34.25
N PHE A 2 26.16 -8.96 34.18
CA PHE A 2 25.51 -8.17 33.13
C PHE A 2 25.68 -8.53 31.65
N VAL A 3 24.57 -9.06 31.12
CA VAL A 3 24.16 -9.15 29.72
C VAL A 3 24.50 -7.85 28.99
N ALA A 4 25.33 -7.94 27.94
CA ALA A 4 25.53 -6.87 26.99
C ALA A 4 24.19 -6.61 26.28
N ALA A 5 23.51 -5.55 26.72
CA ALA A 5 22.40 -4.95 26.02
C ALA A 5 22.90 -4.44 24.66
N LEU A 6 22.80 -5.29 23.63
CA LEU A 6 22.78 -4.83 22.25
C LEU A 6 21.40 -4.22 22.02
N LEU A 7 21.30 -2.96 22.42
CA LEU A 7 20.41 -1.97 21.82
C LEU A 7 20.72 -1.93 20.31
N SER A 8 20.18 -2.88 19.55
CA SER A 8 20.01 -2.70 18.12
C SER A 8 18.92 -1.66 17.97
N ALA A 9 19.37 -0.44 17.67
CA ALA A 9 18.61 0.67 17.19
C ALA A 9 17.26 0.26 16.58
N ALA A 10 16.17 0.47 17.34
CA ALA A 10 14.91 0.85 16.74
C ALA A 10 15.07 2.26 16.17
N ALA A 11 15.96 2.43 15.19
CA ALA A 11 15.78 3.46 14.19
C ALA A 11 14.49 3.06 13.50
N GLY A 12 13.40 3.77 13.81
CA GLY A 12 12.04 3.37 13.46
C GLY A 12 11.97 2.78 12.06
N GLU A 13 11.80 1.46 11.98
CA GLU A 13 11.37 0.81 10.75
C GLU A 13 9.93 1.26 10.54
N GLU A 14 9.77 2.43 9.93
CA GLU A 14 8.48 2.89 9.47
C GLU A 14 8.01 1.87 8.43
N GLN A 15 7.18 0.93 8.91
CA GLN A 15 6.61 -0.12 8.08
C GLN A 15 6.03 0.51 6.83
N PRO A 16 6.35 -0.02 5.63
CA PRO A 16 5.76 0.46 4.41
C PRO A 16 4.24 0.48 4.53
N ARG A 17 3.63 1.53 3.98
CA ARG A 17 2.18 1.69 3.99
C ARG A 17 1.63 1.51 2.60
N VAL A 18 0.66 0.62 2.47
CA VAL A 18 -0.04 0.36 1.22
C VAL A 18 -1.43 0.97 1.35
N VAL A 19 -1.77 1.90 0.46
CA VAL A 19 -3.08 2.58 0.45
C VAL A 19 -3.86 2.12 -0.78
N TYR A 20 -5.07 1.62 -0.57
CA TYR A 20 -5.98 1.22 -1.65
C TYR A 20 -7.18 2.17 -1.69
N VAL A 21 -7.28 2.93 -2.78
CA VAL A 21 -8.40 3.83 -3.07
C VAL A 21 -9.43 3.08 -3.91
N TYR A 22 -10.66 3.02 -3.42
CA TYR A 22 -11.72 2.19 -3.99
C TYR A 22 -13.10 2.83 -3.87
N SER A 23 -14.09 2.18 -4.48
CA SER A 23 -15.51 2.50 -4.38
C SER A 23 -16.34 1.22 -4.47
N ASP A 24 -17.35 1.08 -3.61
CA ASP A 24 -18.26 -0.09 -3.63
C ASP A 24 -19.20 -0.11 -4.84
N THR A 25 -19.37 1.02 -5.52
CA THR A 25 -20.21 1.15 -6.73
C THR A 25 -19.41 1.04 -8.03
N CYS A 26 -18.11 0.71 -7.97
CA CYS A 26 -17.23 0.61 -9.13
C CYS A 26 -17.01 -0.86 -9.52
N GLY A 27 -17.45 -1.26 -10.71
CA GLY A 27 -17.28 -2.62 -11.21
C GLY A 27 -15.81 -3.07 -11.28
N TYR A 28 -14.90 -2.18 -11.65
CA TYR A 28 -13.46 -2.44 -11.66
C TYR A 28 -12.88 -2.64 -10.24
N CYS A 29 -13.45 -1.98 -9.23
CA CYS A 29 -13.07 -2.23 -7.84
C CYS A 29 -13.55 -3.60 -7.35
N SER A 30 -14.73 -4.07 -7.80
CA SER A 30 -15.25 -5.38 -7.43
C SER A 30 -14.35 -6.52 -7.91
N SER A 31 -13.83 -6.43 -9.14
CA SER A 31 -12.87 -7.42 -9.69
C SER A 31 -11.47 -7.28 -9.08
N PHE A 32 -11.04 -6.05 -8.79
CA PHE A 32 -9.68 -5.79 -8.29
C PHE A 32 -9.49 -6.11 -6.80
N THR A 33 -10.49 -5.82 -5.96
CA THR A 33 -10.43 -6.01 -4.50
C THR A 33 -9.94 -7.41 -4.05
N PRO A 34 -10.45 -8.54 -4.58
CA PRO A 34 -9.96 -9.85 -4.17
C PRO A 34 -8.48 -10.07 -4.52
N LYS A 35 -8.03 -9.59 -5.69
CA LYS A 35 -6.61 -9.64 -6.09
C LYS A 35 -5.74 -8.80 -5.16
N PHE A 36 -6.20 -7.61 -4.80
CA PHE A 36 -5.54 -6.74 -3.82
C PHE A 36 -5.36 -7.43 -2.47
N GLU A 37 -6.43 -8.02 -1.93
CA GLU A 37 -6.40 -8.70 -0.64
C GLU A 37 -5.45 -9.90 -0.63
N GLN A 38 -5.41 -10.67 -1.71
CA GLN A 38 -4.48 -11.78 -1.87
C GLN A 38 -3.03 -11.29 -1.95
N ALA A 39 -2.76 -10.26 -2.77
CA ALA A 39 -1.44 -9.69 -2.92
C ALA A 39 -0.92 -9.14 -1.59
N VAL A 40 -1.72 -8.36 -0.86
CA VAL A 40 -1.26 -7.82 0.42
C VAL A 40 -1.03 -8.94 1.44
N LYS A 41 -1.84 -10.01 1.48
CA LYS A 41 -1.63 -11.13 2.43
C LYS A 41 -0.26 -11.81 2.29
N ALA A 42 0.31 -11.81 1.08
CA ALA A 42 1.62 -12.40 0.80
C ALA A 42 2.81 -11.50 1.21
N LEU A 43 2.56 -10.22 1.53
CA LEU A 43 3.62 -9.26 1.84
C LEU A 43 4.08 -9.31 3.31
N PRO A 44 5.35 -8.95 3.59
CA PRO A 44 5.91 -8.82 4.94
C PRO A 44 5.19 -7.72 5.73
N ALA A 45 5.56 -7.46 7.00
CA ALA A 45 4.89 -6.46 7.84
C ALA A 45 4.67 -5.10 7.14
N ARG A 46 3.40 -4.69 7.00
CA ARG A 46 2.96 -3.46 6.33
C ARG A 46 1.70 -2.92 6.99
N LYS A 47 1.50 -1.61 6.90
CA LYS A 47 0.21 -0.99 7.21
C LYS A 47 -0.64 -0.93 5.96
N VAL A 48 -1.77 -1.62 5.94
CA VAL A 48 -2.74 -1.52 4.84
C VAL A 48 -3.82 -0.53 5.24
N GLU A 49 -4.10 0.44 4.38
CA GLU A 49 -5.21 1.36 4.52
C GLU A 49 -6.11 1.30 3.29
N ARG A 50 -7.41 1.41 3.50
CA ARG A 50 -8.41 1.47 2.43
C ARG A 50 -9.12 2.81 2.52
N LEU A 51 -9.23 3.50 1.40
CA LEU A 51 -9.90 4.79 1.27
C LEU A 51 -11.09 4.64 0.32
N ASP A 52 -12.29 4.75 0.88
CA ASP A 52 -13.55 4.78 0.15
C ASP A 52 -13.86 6.20 -0.29
N ILE A 53 -13.96 6.40 -1.61
CA ILE A 53 -14.24 7.73 -2.19
C ILE A 53 -15.63 8.27 -1.83
N HIS A 54 -16.55 7.45 -1.31
CA HIS A 54 -17.86 7.90 -0.84
C HIS A 54 -17.81 8.58 0.53
N LYS A 55 -16.70 8.44 1.26
CA LYS A 55 -16.48 9.11 2.54
C LYS A 55 -15.61 10.35 2.32
N GLN A 56 -16.17 11.53 2.55
CA GLN A 56 -15.52 12.82 2.29
C GLN A 56 -14.07 12.91 2.80
N ARG A 57 -13.81 12.48 4.06
CA ARG A 57 -12.45 12.51 4.64
C ARG A 57 -11.47 11.57 3.94
N GLU A 58 -11.95 10.42 3.48
CA GLU A 58 -11.12 9.43 2.78
C GLU A 58 -10.88 9.86 1.32
N LEU A 59 -11.87 10.50 0.68
CA LEU A 59 -11.75 11.14 -0.62
C LEU A 59 -10.71 12.26 -0.61
N GLU A 60 -10.79 13.21 0.33
CA GLU A 60 -9.82 14.30 0.46
C GLU A 60 -8.40 13.77 0.61
N LYS A 61 -8.23 12.70 1.39
CA LYS A 61 -6.96 12.03 1.58
C LYS A 61 -6.47 11.34 0.31
N ALA A 62 -7.35 10.68 -0.43
CA ALA A 62 -7.03 10.04 -1.70
C ALA A 62 -6.58 11.08 -2.75
N ILE A 63 -7.28 12.21 -2.84
CA ILE A 63 -6.92 13.33 -3.71
C ILE A 63 -5.56 13.91 -3.30
N ALA A 64 -5.31 14.08 -2.00
CA ALA A 64 -4.02 14.56 -1.50
C ALA A 64 -2.85 13.61 -1.82
N LEU A 65 -3.11 12.30 -1.94
CA LEU A 65 -2.14 11.31 -2.42
C LEU A 65 -2.00 11.29 -3.95
N GLY A 66 -2.81 12.06 -4.68
CA GLY A 66 -2.80 12.14 -6.15
C GLY A 66 -3.64 11.07 -6.85
N ALA A 67 -4.66 10.52 -6.19
CA ALA A 67 -5.62 9.61 -6.81
C ALA A 67 -6.49 10.37 -7.82
N GLN A 68 -6.60 9.83 -9.04
CA GLN A 68 -7.44 10.40 -10.10
C GLN A 68 -8.55 9.44 -10.53
N VAL A 69 -8.34 8.14 -10.33
CA VAL A 69 -9.27 7.07 -10.71
C VAL A 69 -9.35 6.00 -9.61
N THR A 70 -10.36 5.15 -9.68
CA THR A 70 -10.47 3.94 -8.87
C THR A 70 -10.54 2.70 -9.78
N PRO A 71 -9.94 1.55 -9.40
CA PRO A 71 -9.08 1.36 -8.24
C PRO A 71 -7.70 2.02 -8.39
N THR A 72 -7.12 2.53 -7.30
CA THR A 72 -5.71 2.99 -7.27
C THR A 72 -5.01 2.45 -6.03
N VAL A 73 -3.77 1.98 -6.20
CA VAL A 73 -2.91 1.54 -5.09
C VAL A 73 -1.69 2.44 -5.01
N PHE A 74 -1.40 2.93 -3.80
CA PHE A 74 -0.16 3.65 -3.48
C PHE A 74 0.69 2.83 -2.53
N VAL A 75 1.99 2.97 -2.69
CA VAL A 75 2.98 2.49 -1.73
C VAL A 75 3.74 3.67 -1.18
N LEU A 76 3.76 3.78 0.14
CA LEU A 76 4.47 4.81 0.87
C LEU A 76 5.58 4.21 1.73
N LYS A 77 6.75 4.84 1.71
CA LYS A 77 7.88 4.53 2.59
C LYS A 77 8.34 5.83 3.24
N LYS A 78 8.46 5.86 4.56
CA LYS A 78 8.87 7.06 5.32
C LYS A 78 8.04 8.32 5.00
N GLY A 79 6.74 8.14 4.74
CA GLY A 79 5.82 9.21 4.37
C GLY A 79 5.84 9.62 2.89
N GLU A 80 6.78 9.12 2.08
CA GLU A 80 6.89 9.45 0.66
C GLU A 80 6.21 8.39 -0.22
N ILE A 81 5.54 8.82 -1.29
CA ILE A 81 4.95 7.94 -2.29
C ILE A 81 6.07 7.40 -3.18
N VAL A 82 6.38 6.12 -3.05
CA VAL A 82 7.39 5.45 -3.87
C VAL A 82 6.80 4.72 -5.08
N GLY A 83 5.49 4.44 -5.05
CA GLY A 83 4.81 3.78 -6.15
C GLY A 83 3.32 4.11 -6.22
N LYS A 84 2.80 4.14 -7.45
CA LYS A 84 1.40 4.32 -7.80
C LYS A 84 1.02 3.33 -8.89
N LEU A 85 -0.11 2.65 -8.72
CA LEU A 85 -0.68 1.71 -9.67
C LEU A 85 -2.17 1.99 -9.83
N GLU A 86 -2.62 2.27 -11.04
CA GLU A 86 -4.00 2.63 -11.34
C GLU A 86 -4.67 1.54 -12.18
N GLY A 87 -5.97 1.34 -11.94
CA GLY A 87 -6.83 0.47 -12.72
C GLY A 87 -6.84 -0.99 -12.26
N ASP A 88 -7.78 -1.74 -12.85
CA ASP A 88 -7.97 -3.16 -12.59
C ASP A 88 -6.91 -4.00 -13.33
N VAL A 89 -5.66 -3.97 -12.85
CA VAL A 89 -4.56 -4.71 -13.47
C VAL A 89 -4.62 -6.21 -13.16
N THR A 90 -3.86 -7.02 -13.90
CA THR A 90 -3.73 -8.46 -13.65
C THR A 90 -3.10 -8.74 -12.28
N GLU A 91 -3.36 -9.92 -11.73
CA GLU A 91 -2.75 -10.35 -10.46
C GLU A 91 -1.21 -10.35 -10.54
N GLU A 92 -0.65 -10.85 -11.65
CA GLU A 92 0.79 -10.83 -11.90
C GLU A 92 1.37 -9.41 -11.88
N ARG A 93 0.69 -8.45 -12.54
CA ARG A 93 1.15 -7.05 -12.54
C ARG A 93 1.10 -6.44 -11.14
N LEU A 94 0.05 -6.75 -10.38
CA LEU A 94 -0.11 -6.29 -9.01
C LEU A 94 0.97 -6.87 -8.09
N GLN A 95 1.23 -8.18 -8.16
CA GLN A 95 2.27 -8.85 -7.38
C GLN A 95 3.64 -8.25 -7.68
N LYS A 96 4.00 -8.15 -8.97
CA LYS A 96 5.25 -7.54 -9.41
C LYS A 96 5.40 -6.10 -8.91
N PHE A 97 4.35 -5.29 -9.00
CA PHE A 97 4.35 -3.94 -8.46
C PHE A 97 4.62 -3.95 -6.95
N MET A 98 3.92 -4.80 -6.19
CA MET A 98 4.13 -4.88 -4.75
C MET A 98 5.56 -5.33 -4.41
N GLU A 99 6.10 -6.30 -5.12
CA GLU A 99 7.48 -6.77 -4.93
C GLU A 99 8.52 -5.68 -5.22
N GLU A 100 8.40 -5.02 -6.38
CA GLU A 100 9.26 -3.91 -6.77
C GLU A 100 9.25 -2.82 -5.69
N GLN A 101 8.05 -2.41 -5.26
CA GLN A 101 7.94 -1.31 -4.32
C GLN A 101 8.28 -1.70 -2.87
N MET A 102 8.06 -2.95 -2.46
CA MET A 102 8.39 -3.42 -1.10
C MET A 102 9.87 -3.75 -0.96
N TYR A 103 10.47 -4.45 -1.92
CA TYR A 103 11.82 -5.00 -1.80
C TYR A 103 12.94 -4.14 -2.43
N SER A 104 12.63 -3.10 -3.23
CA SER A 104 13.65 -2.23 -3.86
C SER A 104 14.36 -1.24 -2.91
N GLN A 105 14.50 -1.54 -1.62
CA GLN A 105 15.37 -0.77 -0.70
C GLN A 105 16.34 -1.66 0.11
N SER A 106 16.83 -2.72 -0.52
CA SER A 106 18.02 -3.44 -0.05
C SER A 106 19.16 -3.32 -1.06
N PHE A 107 19.71 -2.11 -1.22
CA PHE A 107 21.10 -1.95 -1.64
C PHE A 107 21.68 -0.65 -1.08
#